data_AF-A0AA43QWK6-F1
#
_entry.id   AF-A0AA43QWK6-F1
#
_cell.length_a   1.000
_cell.length_b   1.000
_cell.length_c   1.000
_cell.angle_alpha   90.00
_cell.angle_beta   90.00
_cell.angle_gamma   90.00
#
_symmetry.space_group_name_H-M   'P 1'
#
loop_
_entity.id
_entity.type
_entity.pdbx_description
1 polymer ?
#
loop_
_entity_poly.entity_id
_entity_poly.type
_entity_poly.pdbx_seq_one_letter_code
_entity_poly.pdbx_strand_id
1 'polypeptide(L)'
;MKNINKKRRINKFLFSLMPLAAGTILLSASCQQQKSTNEETKVDQFIDPSVNRDNSLIGEELARRVSEVLQNVSFTFTDFAKNEYNQKSNDIEKDNYIRDLWEKMTEWFSEHEGIDNRYNFLPEDLKNEEFNKYLNVYIPNLEYFAGNHEVHCYFAYDSETRNIYYYFKIKCLDGKQTEGSGTVYLALPNK
;
A
#
# COMPACT_ATOMS: atom_id res chain seq x y z
N MET A 1 -11.87 63.17 15.21
CA MET A 1 -11.06 63.30 13.97
C MET A 1 -10.03 62.18 14.02
N LYS A 2 -9.90 61.20 13.11
CA LYS A 2 -10.21 61.06 11.68
C LYS A 2 -10.71 59.64 11.38
N ASN A 3 -11.61 59.57 10.40
CA ASN A 3 -12.09 58.38 9.69
C ASN A 3 -10.97 57.53 9.07
N ILE A 4 -11.15 56.20 9.02
CA ILE A 4 -10.63 55.38 7.92
C ILE A 4 -11.75 54.52 7.36
N ASN A 5 -11.85 54.58 6.03
CA ASN A 5 -13.00 54.25 5.21
C ASN A 5 -13.18 52.75 4.91
N LYS A 6 -14.47 52.39 4.90
CA LYS A 6 -15.16 51.28 4.24
C LYS A 6 -14.77 51.18 2.74
N LYS A 7 -14.56 49.96 2.21
CA LYS A 7 -14.81 49.62 0.79
C LYS A 7 -15.05 48.12 0.60
N ARG A 8 -16.33 47.74 0.52
CA ARG A 8 -16.82 46.55 -0.19
C ARG A 8 -16.75 46.84 -1.69
N ARG A 9 -16.35 45.87 -2.51
CA ARG A 9 -16.74 45.81 -3.93
C ARG A 9 -17.27 44.42 -4.27
N ILE A 10 -18.52 44.42 -4.69
CA ILE A 10 -19.25 43.34 -5.35
C ILE A 10 -19.29 43.75 -6.83
N ASN A 11 -19.04 42.80 -7.74
CA ASN A 11 -19.60 42.79 -9.10
C ASN A 11 -19.47 41.34 -9.61
N LYS A 12 -20.57 40.57 -9.62
CA LYS A 12 -21.54 40.41 -10.73
C LYS A 12 -20.89 39.70 -11.93
N PHE A 13 -21.15 38.40 -12.05
CA PHE A 13 -22.14 37.80 -12.98
C PHE A 13 -21.70 37.96 -14.43
N LEU A 14 -21.53 36.83 -15.13
CA LEU A 14 -22.16 36.61 -16.44
C LEU A 14 -22.19 35.11 -16.75
N PHE A 15 -23.41 34.61 -16.83
CA PHE A 15 -23.82 33.37 -17.46
C PHE A 15 -23.41 33.35 -18.93
N SER A 16 -22.97 32.19 -19.42
CA SER A 16 -23.00 31.84 -20.84
C SER A 16 -23.41 30.37 -20.94
N LEU A 17 -24.68 30.15 -21.28
CA LEU A 17 -25.29 28.86 -21.61
C LEU A 17 -25.10 28.57 -23.11
N MET A 18 -24.56 27.37 -23.40
CA MET A 18 -24.90 26.43 -24.52
C MET A 18 -24.57 26.86 -25.99
N PRO A 19 -24.43 25.91 -26.96
CA PRO A 19 -25.03 24.57 -27.04
C PRO A 19 -24.14 23.39 -27.52
N LEU A 20 -24.75 22.20 -27.42
CA LEU A 20 -24.32 20.87 -27.85
C LEU A 20 -23.90 20.76 -29.33
N ALA A 21 -22.87 19.96 -29.59
CA ALA A 21 -22.72 19.23 -30.84
C ALA A 21 -22.53 17.75 -30.53
N ALA A 22 -23.48 16.93 -30.97
CA ALA A 22 -23.34 15.50 -31.07
C ALA A 22 -22.21 15.16 -32.04
N GLY A 23 -21.40 14.18 -31.67
CA GLY A 23 -20.34 13.64 -32.50
C GLY A 23 -19.78 12.39 -31.86
N THR A 24 -20.41 11.25 -32.13
CA THR A 24 -19.77 9.95 -31.94
C THR A 24 -18.54 9.91 -32.82
N ILE A 25 -17.36 10.12 -32.23
CA ILE A 25 -16.11 9.74 -32.87
C ILE A 25 -15.81 8.32 -32.40
N LEU A 26 -16.12 7.34 -33.27
CA LEU A 26 -15.45 6.05 -33.23
C LEU A 26 -13.97 6.31 -33.56
N LEU A 27 -13.19 6.65 -32.53
CA LEU A 27 -11.74 6.53 -32.62
C LEU A 27 -11.44 5.04 -32.59
N SER A 28 -11.26 4.47 -33.77
CA SER A 28 -10.43 3.29 -33.97
C SER A 28 -9.07 3.60 -33.33
N ALA A 29 -8.85 3.12 -32.12
CA ALA A 29 -7.53 3.08 -31.52
C ALA A 29 -6.69 2.11 -32.35
N SER A 30 -6.01 2.66 -33.34
CA SER A 30 -4.80 2.06 -33.90
C SER A 30 -3.83 1.89 -32.72
N CYS A 31 -3.43 0.65 -32.45
CA CYS A 31 -2.33 0.34 -31.55
C CYS A 31 -1.06 1.02 -32.09
N GLN A 32 -0.79 2.25 -31.68
CA GLN A 32 0.55 2.81 -31.75
C GLN A 32 1.34 2.18 -30.61
N GLN A 33 2.14 1.23 -31.02
CA GLN A 33 3.18 0.54 -30.26
C GLN A 33 4.16 1.57 -29.71
N GLN A 34 3.85 2.15 -28.54
CA GLN A 34 4.86 2.83 -27.72
C GLN A 34 5.77 1.73 -27.18
N LYS A 35 7.00 1.67 -27.73
CA LYS A 35 8.12 0.99 -27.11
C LYS A 35 8.32 1.58 -25.72
N SER A 36 7.77 0.93 -24.70
CA SER A 36 8.27 1.06 -23.34
C SER A 36 9.67 0.47 -23.34
N THR A 37 10.65 1.28 -22.98
CA THR A 37 12.00 0.85 -22.65
C THR A 37 11.85 -0.20 -21.54
N ASN A 38 12.14 -1.45 -21.87
CA ASN A 38 12.30 -2.52 -20.88
C ASN A 38 13.50 -2.17 -20.00
N GLU A 39 13.29 -1.41 -18.93
CA GLU A 39 14.03 -1.68 -17.72
C GLU A 39 13.40 -2.94 -17.13
N GLU A 40 13.91 -4.09 -17.57
CA GLU A 40 13.76 -5.35 -16.85
C GLU A 40 14.30 -5.09 -15.44
N THR A 41 13.41 -4.82 -14.49
CA THR A 41 13.69 -5.01 -13.09
C THR A 41 14.14 -6.47 -12.97
N LYS A 42 15.46 -6.69 -12.87
CA LYS A 42 16.02 -8.00 -12.56
C LYS A 42 15.52 -8.36 -11.17
N VAL A 43 14.40 -9.06 -11.13
CA VAL A 43 14.04 -9.88 -9.99
C VAL A 43 15.10 -10.97 -9.98
N ASP A 44 16.09 -10.88 -9.09
CA ASP A 44 16.95 -12.01 -8.76
C ASP A 44 16.05 -13.09 -8.15
N GLN A 45 15.49 -13.87 -9.08
CA GLN A 45 14.60 -14.97 -8.84
C GLN A 45 15.47 -16.11 -8.27
N PHE A 46 15.61 -16.15 -6.95
CA PHE A 46 15.80 -17.41 -6.24
C PHE A 46 14.52 -18.24 -6.44
N ILE A 47 14.39 -18.79 -7.64
CA ILE A 47 13.36 -19.76 -7.98
C ILE A 47 13.80 -21.07 -7.36
N ASP A 48 13.12 -21.46 -6.28
CA ASP A 48 13.18 -22.84 -5.81
C ASP A 48 12.53 -23.75 -6.87
N PRO A 49 13.29 -24.66 -7.50
CA PRO A 49 12.78 -25.56 -8.53
C PRO A 49 11.83 -26.64 -7.98
N SER A 50 11.63 -26.74 -6.66
CA SER A 50 10.71 -27.70 -6.03
C SER A 50 9.24 -27.26 -6.05
N VAL A 51 8.95 -26.00 -6.41
CA VAL A 51 7.59 -25.46 -6.45
C VAL A 51 6.88 -25.88 -7.74
N ASN A 52 5.83 -26.71 -7.63
CA ASN A 52 5.01 -27.16 -8.77
C ASN A 52 4.14 -26.01 -9.32
N ARG A 53 4.39 -25.59 -10.57
CA ARG A 53 3.81 -24.39 -11.22
C ARG A 53 2.60 -24.66 -12.10
N ASP A 54 2.29 -25.92 -12.38
CA ASP A 54 1.23 -26.30 -13.33
C ASP A 54 -0.20 -26.05 -12.81
N ASN A 55 -0.36 -25.62 -11.55
CA ASN A 55 -1.65 -25.41 -10.87
C ASN A 55 -1.86 -23.97 -10.36
N SER A 56 -1.29 -22.97 -11.04
CA SER A 56 -1.46 -21.57 -10.67
C SER A 56 -2.93 -21.15 -10.69
N LEU A 57 -3.47 -20.63 -9.58
CA LEU A 57 -4.83 -20.10 -9.56
C LEU A 57 -4.93 -18.87 -10.47
N ILE A 58 -6.00 -18.81 -11.25
CA ILE A 58 -6.33 -17.69 -12.14
C ILE A 58 -7.78 -17.25 -11.91
N GLY A 59 -8.14 -16.04 -12.34
CA GLY A 59 -9.52 -15.56 -12.32
C GLY A 59 -10.18 -15.58 -10.94
N GLU A 60 -11.46 -15.95 -10.89
CA GLU A 60 -12.27 -15.93 -9.66
C GLU A 60 -11.72 -16.80 -8.53
N GLU A 61 -11.03 -17.90 -8.86
CA GLU A 61 -10.44 -18.78 -7.85
C GLU A 61 -9.24 -18.12 -7.15
N LEU A 62 -8.41 -17.41 -7.92
CA LEU A 62 -7.35 -16.57 -7.37
C LEU A 62 -7.95 -15.46 -6.50
N ALA A 63 -8.94 -14.73 -7.02
CA ALA A 63 -9.59 -13.64 -6.28
C ALA A 63 -10.14 -14.13 -4.94
N ARG A 64 -10.84 -15.28 -4.92
CA ARG A 64 -11.35 -15.91 -3.70
C ARG A 64 -10.22 -16.26 -2.73
N ARG A 65 -9.15 -16.89 -3.21
CA ARG A 65 -8.01 -17.28 -2.36
C ARG A 65 -7.31 -16.06 -1.76
N VAL A 66 -7.14 -14.98 -2.53
CA VAL A 66 -6.56 -13.74 -2.01
C VAL A 66 -7.48 -13.11 -0.96
N SER A 67 -8.81 -13.09 -1.20
CA SER A 67 -9.76 -12.64 -0.18
C SER A 67 -9.70 -13.46 1.11
N GLU A 68 -9.56 -14.78 1.03
CA GLU A 68 -9.39 -15.64 2.21
C GLU A 68 -8.10 -15.33 2.97
N VAL A 69 -7.00 -15.09 2.25
CA VAL A 69 -5.73 -14.67 2.88
C VAL A 69 -5.92 -13.35 3.60
N LEU A 70 -6.54 -12.35 2.95
CA LEU A 70 -6.82 -11.03 3.53
C LEU A 70 -7.72 -11.08 4.77
N GLN A 71 -8.60 -12.08 4.90
CA GLN A 71 -9.41 -12.24 6.11
C GLN A 71 -8.64 -12.79 7.31
N ASN A 72 -7.50 -13.43 7.07
CA ASN A 72 -6.71 -14.14 8.09
C ASN A 72 -5.34 -13.48 8.36
N VAL A 73 -5.11 -12.30 7.81
CA VAL A 73 -3.91 -11.50 8.12
C VAL A 73 -3.98 -10.87 9.51
N SER A 74 -2.82 -10.55 10.08
CA SER A 74 -2.74 -9.71 11.28
C SER A 74 -1.54 -8.76 11.26
N PHE A 75 -1.74 -7.55 11.76
CA PHE A 75 -0.69 -6.58 12.05
C PHE A 75 -0.86 -6.02 13.46
N THR A 76 0.00 -6.43 14.40
CA THR A 76 -0.15 -6.05 15.81
C THR A 76 1.18 -5.68 16.44
N PHE A 77 1.14 -5.02 17.60
CA PHE A 77 2.32 -4.95 18.46
C PHE A 77 2.70 -6.32 19.03
N THR A 78 3.98 -6.46 19.37
CA THR A 78 4.44 -7.44 20.36
C THR A 78 4.04 -7.02 21.77
N ASP A 79 4.17 -7.93 22.73
CA ASP A 79 3.97 -7.59 24.15
C ASP A 79 4.93 -6.50 24.62
N PHE A 80 6.17 -6.49 24.10
CA PHE A 80 7.16 -5.46 24.39
C PHE A 80 6.68 -4.07 23.93
N ALA A 81 6.34 -3.91 22.65
CA ALA A 81 5.90 -2.61 22.12
C ALA A 81 4.55 -2.18 22.71
N LYS A 82 3.65 -3.13 22.97
CA LYS A 82 2.36 -2.86 23.63
C LYS A 82 2.58 -2.27 25.02
N ASN A 83 3.55 -2.78 25.78
CA ASN A 83 3.88 -2.24 27.10
C ASN A 83 4.46 -0.82 27.00
N GLU A 84 5.41 -0.56 26.10
CA GLU A 84 5.95 0.78 25.89
C GLU A 84 4.89 1.79 25.43
N TYR A 85 3.99 1.37 24.54
CA TYR A 85 2.89 2.19 24.03
C TYR A 85 1.87 2.55 25.13
N ASN A 86 1.56 1.59 26.00
CA ASN A 86 0.61 1.80 27.10
C ASN A 86 1.18 2.64 28.25
N GLN A 87 2.50 2.79 28.33
CA GLN A 87 3.16 3.70 29.28
C GLN A 87 3.08 5.18 28.85
N LYS A 88 2.68 5.46 27.60
CA LYS A 88 2.50 6.84 27.11
C LYS A 88 1.28 7.48 27.77
N SER A 89 1.46 8.71 28.25
CA SER A 89 0.53 9.36 29.18
C SER A 89 -0.73 9.90 28.48
N ASN A 90 -0.63 10.17 27.18
CA ASN A 90 -1.67 10.83 26.39
C ASN A 90 -1.57 10.45 24.90
N ASP A 91 -2.57 10.86 24.13
CA ASP A 91 -2.66 10.55 22.70
C ASP A 91 -1.50 11.14 21.89
N ILE A 92 -0.99 12.32 22.25
CA ILE A 92 0.13 12.97 21.55
C ILE A 92 1.41 12.12 21.70
N GLU A 93 1.69 11.63 22.90
CA GLU A 93 2.84 10.75 23.16
C GLU A 93 2.68 9.40 22.46
N LYS A 94 1.45 8.88 22.37
CA LYS A 94 1.14 7.67 21.60
C LYS A 94 1.35 7.87 20.11
N ASP A 95 0.90 8.97 19.54
CA ASP A 95 1.11 9.27 18.13
C ASP A 95 2.59 9.49 17.81
N ASN A 96 3.34 10.15 18.70
CA ASN A 96 4.79 10.27 18.58
C ASN A 96 5.47 8.90 18.61
N TYR A 97 5.03 7.97 19.48
CA TYR A 97 5.57 6.61 19.48
C TYR A 97 5.38 5.90 18.14
N ILE A 98 4.22 6.08 17.49
CA ILE A 98 3.97 5.52 16.16
C ILE A 98 4.88 6.14 15.10
N ARG A 99 5.08 7.47 15.14
CA ARG A 99 6.00 8.15 14.22
C ARG A 99 7.43 7.68 14.42
N ASP A 100 7.91 7.60 15.66
CA ASP A 100 9.27 7.16 15.97
C ASP A 100 9.48 5.68 15.55
N LEU A 101 8.45 4.85 15.70
CA LEU A 101 8.48 3.47 15.19
C LEU A 101 8.51 3.42 13.67
N TRP A 102 7.76 4.30 12.99
CA TRP A 102 7.82 4.42 11.53
C TRP A 102 9.22 4.82 11.06
N GLU A 103 9.85 5.79 11.70
CA GLU A 103 11.23 6.19 11.38
C GLU A 103 12.20 5.01 11.50
N LYS A 104 12.12 4.21 12.57
CA LYS A 104 12.91 2.97 12.70
C LYS A 104 12.65 1.98 11.57
N MET A 105 11.38 1.80 11.18
CA MET A 105 11.05 0.94 10.04
C MET A 105 11.67 1.45 8.74
N THR A 106 11.68 2.75 8.49
CA THR A 106 12.34 3.29 7.29
C THR A 106 13.83 2.97 7.23
N GLU A 107 14.50 2.89 8.38
CA GLU A 107 15.90 2.48 8.47
C GLU A 107 16.06 0.96 8.23
N TRP A 108 15.24 0.14 8.90
CA TRP A 108 15.29 -1.32 8.79
C TRP A 108 15.04 -1.83 7.38
N PHE A 109 14.21 -1.12 6.61
CA PHE A 109 13.83 -1.48 5.25
C PHE A 109 14.42 -0.52 4.21
N SER A 110 15.45 0.25 4.55
CA SER A 110 16.03 1.29 3.69
C SER A 110 16.57 0.74 2.35
N GLU A 111 17.04 -0.51 2.32
CA GLU A 111 17.48 -1.18 1.09
C GLU A 111 16.32 -1.54 0.14
N HIS A 112 15.07 -1.40 0.61
CA HIS A 112 13.85 -1.74 -0.11
C HIS A 112 12.96 -0.52 -0.38
N GLU A 113 13.50 0.69 -0.31
CA GLU A 113 12.77 1.92 -0.65
C GLU A 113 12.30 1.87 -2.11
N GLY A 114 10.98 1.82 -2.27
CA GLY A 114 10.30 1.81 -3.55
C GLY A 114 9.83 3.20 -3.97
N ILE A 115 8.96 3.23 -4.98
CA ILE A 115 8.34 4.46 -5.47
C ILE A 115 7.41 5.04 -4.38
N ASP A 116 7.35 6.37 -4.27
CA ASP A 116 6.49 7.13 -3.34
C ASP A 116 6.75 6.91 -1.84
N ASN A 117 8.01 6.74 -1.42
CA ASN A 117 8.43 6.52 -0.02
C ASN A 117 7.75 5.31 0.63
N ARG A 118 7.47 4.28 -0.17
CA ARG A 118 6.95 2.99 0.29
C ARG A 118 8.10 2.03 0.49
N TYR A 119 8.11 1.35 1.61
CA TYR A 119 9.19 0.42 1.93
C TYR A 119 8.70 -0.98 1.59
N ASN A 120 9.18 -1.50 0.46
CA ASN A 120 8.84 -2.85 0.04
C ASN A 120 9.42 -3.84 1.06
N PHE A 121 8.79 -5.01 1.18
CA PHE A 121 9.37 -6.08 1.98
C PHE A 121 9.11 -7.44 1.34
N LEU A 122 10.07 -8.32 1.55
CA LEU A 122 10.02 -9.74 1.25
C LEU A 122 9.67 -10.51 2.54
N PRO A 123 9.22 -11.78 2.42
CA PRO A 123 8.99 -12.63 3.59
C PRO A 123 10.21 -12.77 4.51
N GLU A 124 11.43 -12.68 3.96
CA GLU A 124 12.69 -12.74 4.70
C GLU A 124 12.89 -11.52 5.61
N ASP A 125 12.45 -10.35 5.19
CA ASP A 125 12.61 -9.12 5.97
C ASP A 125 11.74 -9.13 7.23
N LEU A 126 10.63 -9.88 7.20
CA LEU A 126 9.81 -10.17 8.38
C LEU A 126 10.53 -11.07 9.40
N LYS A 127 11.73 -11.57 9.11
CA LYS A 127 12.57 -12.32 10.06
C LYS A 127 13.57 -11.41 10.78
N ASN A 128 13.66 -10.12 10.43
CA ASN A 128 14.55 -9.16 11.09
C ASN A 128 14.25 -9.08 12.60
N GLU A 129 15.27 -9.35 13.43
CA GLU A 129 15.12 -9.45 14.89
C GLU A 129 14.72 -8.11 15.54
N GLU A 130 15.27 -6.99 15.05
CA GLU A 130 14.95 -5.66 15.58
C GLU A 130 13.52 -5.26 15.21
N PHE A 131 13.06 -5.57 14.00
CA PHE A 131 11.67 -5.38 13.60
C PHE A 131 10.71 -6.23 14.46
N ASN A 132 11.01 -7.52 14.59
CA ASN A 132 10.20 -8.50 15.33
C ASN A 132 10.16 -8.25 16.84
N LYS A 133 11.02 -7.37 17.35
CA LYS A 133 10.90 -6.89 18.72
C LYS A 133 9.67 -6.02 18.94
N TYR A 134 9.23 -5.27 17.92
CA TYR A 134 8.13 -4.30 18.05
C TYR A 134 6.83 -4.74 17.39
N LEU A 135 6.92 -5.42 16.25
CA LEU A 135 5.79 -5.68 15.38
C LEU A 135 5.65 -7.17 15.08
N ASN A 136 4.40 -7.64 15.07
CA ASN A 136 4.01 -8.95 14.60
C ASN A 136 3.22 -8.78 13.29
N VAL A 137 3.75 -9.35 12.21
CA VAL A 137 3.06 -9.43 10.92
C VAL A 137 2.82 -10.90 10.60
N TYR A 138 1.56 -11.23 10.34
CA TYR A 138 1.16 -12.55 9.85
C TYR A 138 0.42 -12.38 8.54
N ILE A 139 0.99 -12.94 7.47
CA ILE A 139 0.36 -13.02 6.15
C ILE A 139 0.32 -14.50 5.78
N PRO A 140 -0.85 -15.15 5.85
CA PRO A 140 -0.94 -16.58 5.60
C PRO A 140 -0.58 -16.90 4.15
N ASN A 141 0.29 -17.91 3.99
CA ASN A 141 0.51 -18.61 2.73
C ASN A 141 1.03 -17.74 1.57
N LEU A 142 1.98 -16.83 1.85
CA LEU A 142 2.69 -16.07 0.80
C LEU A 142 3.46 -16.98 -0.17
N GLU A 143 4.03 -18.07 0.34
CA GLU A 143 4.77 -19.07 -0.45
C GLU A 143 3.93 -19.68 -1.58
N TYR A 144 2.61 -19.79 -1.40
CA TYR A 144 1.71 -20.31 -2.43
C TYR A 144 1.61 -19.40 -3.67
N PHE A 145 1.76 -18.08 -3.48
CA PHE A 145 1.75 -17.11 -4.57
C PHE A 145 3.15 -16.88 -5.15
N ALA A 146 4.19 -17.27 -4.41
CA ALA A 146 5.57 -17.13 -4.86
C ALA A 146 5.83 -18.01 -6.10
N GLY A 147 6.41 -17.41 -7.14
CA GLY A 147 6.80 -18.10 -8.37
C GLY A 147 5.73 -18.18 -9.46
N ASN A 148 4.47 -17.86 -9.16
CA ASN A 148 3.34 -17.91 -10.11
C ASN A 148 2.56 -16.58 -10.19
N HIS A 149 2.74 -15.70 -9.21
CA HIS A 149 2.05 -14.42 -9.10
C HIS A 149 3.05 -13.30 -8.80
N GLU A 150 2.75 -12.09 -9.26
CA GLU A 150 3.47 -10.89 -8.84
C GLU A 150 2.93 -10.46 -7.48
N VAL A 151 3.80 -10.46 -6.47
CA VAL A 151 3.44 -10.12 -5.09
C VAL A 151 4.08 -8.78 -4.75
N HIS A 152 3.26 -7.80 -4.37
CA HIS A 152 3.71 -6.50 -3.88
C HIS A 152 3.30 -6.33 -2.43
N CYS A 153 4.29 -6.15 -1.56
CA CYS A 153 4.12 -5.88 -0.15
C CYS A 153 4.89 -4.60 0.18
N TYR A 154 4.26 -3.63 0.84
CA TYR A 154 4.99 -2.47 1.36
C TYR A 154 4.40 -1.95 2.66
N PHE A 155 5.26 -1.40 3.50
CA PHE A 155 4.87 -0.59 4.65
C PHE A 155 4.76 0.88 4.28
N ALA A 156 3.87 1.59 4.97
CA ALA A 156 3.69 3.03 4.84
C ALA A 156 3.06 3.63 6.12
N TYR A 157 3.18 4.94 6.25
CA TYR A 157 2.55 5.73 7.30
C TYR A 157 1.41 6.57 6.73
N ASP A 158 0.24 6.49 7.35
CA ASP A 158 -0.92 7.30 7.05
C ASP A 158 -1.00 8.46 8.04
N SER A 159 -0.83 9.68 7.53
CA SER A 159 -0.82 10.90 8.35
C SER A 159 -2.19 11.35 8.82
N GLU A 160 -3.28 10.91 8.16
CA GLU A 160 -4.65 11.23 8.56
C GLU A 160 -5.08 10.36 9.74
N THR A 161 -4.82 9.05 9.64
CA THR A 161 -5.11 8.11 10.74
C THR A 161 -4.00 8.07 11.80
N ARG A 162 -2.84 8.67 11.48
CA ARG A 162 -1.62 8.70 12.31
C ARG A 162 -1.18 7.28 12.70
N ASN A 163 -1.19 6.39 11.71
CA ASN A 163 -0.96 4.97 11.92
C ASN A 163 -0.05 4.37 10.85
N ILE A 164 0.64 3.29 11.20
CA ILE A 164 1.39 2.48 10.26
C ILE A 164 0.42 1.47 9.65
N TYR A 165 0.56 1.23 8.36
CA TYR A 165 -0.13 0.15 7.67
C TYR A 165 0.85 -0.61 6.81
N TYR A 166 0.48 -1.84 6.46
CA TYR A 166 1.04 -2.48 5.29
C TYR A 166 -0.04 -2.66 4.24
N TYR A 167 0.37 -2.54 2.99
CA TYR A 167 -0.45 -2.88 1.85
C TYR A 167 0.11 -4.13 1.20
N PHE A 168 -0.81 -4.95 0.73
CA PHE A 168 -0.51 -6.16 0.03
C PHE A 168 -1.33 -6.23 -1.26
N LYS A 169 -0.68 -6.65 -2.35
CA LYS A 169 -1.32 -6.91 -3.64
C LYS A 169 -0.72 -8.14 -4.29
N ILE A 170 -1.58 -9.05 -4.73
CA ILE A 170 -1.21 -10.18 -5.59
C ILE A 170 -1.82 -9.93 -6.96
N LYS A 171 -1.01 -10.03 -8.01
CA LYS A 171 -1.46 -10.03 -9.40
C LYS A 171 -1.10 -11.34 -10.08
N CYS A 172 -1.99 -11.85 -10.92
CA CYS A 172 -1.66 -12.96 -11.81
C CYS A 172 -0.65 -12.53 -12.89
N LEU A 173 0.28 -13.44 -13.22
CA LEU A 173 1.26 -13.25 -14.30
C LEU A 173 0.67 -13.56 -15.69
N ASP A 174 -0.57 -14.04 -15.78
CA ASP A 174 -1.20 -14.51 -17.03
C ASP A 174 -1.76 -13.38 -17.93
N GLY A 175 -1.62 -12.12 -17.51
CA GLY A 175 -2.12 -10.94 -18.24
C GLY A 175 -3.64 -10.74 -18.19
N LYS A 176 -4.40 -11.68 -17.59
CA LYS A 176 -5.84 -11.58 -17.37
C LYS A 176 -6.08 -10.96 -15.99
N GLN A 177 -5.66 -9.70 -15.85
CA GLN A 177 -5.77 -8.78 -14.70
C GLN A 177 -6.75 -9.20 -13.59
N THR A 178 -6.40 -10.23 -12.83
CA THR A 178 -7.12 -10.58 -11.62
C THR A 178 -6.20 -10.24 -10.48
N GLU A 179 -6.62 -9.24 -9.72
CA GLU A 179 -5.86 -8.66 -8.64
C GLU A 179 -6.64 -8.85 -7.35
N GLY A 180 -5.93 -9.21 -6.29
CA GLY A 180 -6.46 -9.09 -4.93
C GLY A 180 -5.53 -8.18 -4.14
N SER A 181 -6.10 -7.22 -3.41
CA SER A 181 -5.31 -6.31 -2.58
C SER A 181 -6.03 -5.93 -1.30
N GLY A 182 -5.25 -5.56 -0.29
CA GLY A 182 -5.78 -5.05 0.96
C GLY A 182 -4.78 -4.17 1.69
N THR A 183 -5.33 -3.27 2.50
CA THR A 183 -4.59 -2.45 3.46
C THR A 183 -4.91 -2.95 4.86
N VAL A 184 -3.88 -3.21 5.65
CA VAL A 184 -4.00 -3.68 7.03
C VAL A 184 -3.30 -2.68 7.92
N TYR A 185 -4.09 -1.96 8.71
CA TYR A 185 -3.58 -1.02 9.69
C TYR A 185 -3.07 -1.76 10.93
N LEU A 186 -2.02 -1.20 11.54
CA LEU A 186 -1.53 -1.68 12.83
C LEU A 186 -2.65 -1.59 13.86
N ALA A 187 -2.98 -2.73 14.47
CA ALA A 187 -3.99 -2.80 15.51
C ALA A 187 -3.44 -2.19 16.81
N LEU A 188 -3.81 -0.93 17.05
CA LEU A 188 -3.38 -0.18 18.23
C LEU A 188 -4.16 -0.63 19.48
N PRO A 189 -3.51 -0.85 20.63
CA PRO A 189 -4.19 -1.15 21.88
C PRO A 189 -5.16 -0.05 22.27
N ASN A 190 -6.41 -0.42 22.58
CA ASN A 190 -7.46 0.48 23.08
C ASN A 190 -7.93 1.56 22.08
N LYS A 191 -7.85 1.29 20.77
CA LYS A 191 -8.46 2.09 19.70
C LYS A 191 -9.53 1.29 18.97
#